data_AF-A0AAV6UKQ1-F1
#
_entry.id   AF-A0AAV6UKQ1-F1
#
_cell.length_a   1.000
_cell.length_b   1.000
_cell.length_c   1.000
_cell.angle_alpha   90.00
_cell.angle_beta   90.00
_cell.angle_gamma   90.00
#
_symmetry.space_group_name_H-M   'P 1'
#
loop_
_entity.id
_entity.type
_entity.pdbx_description
1 polymer ?
#
loop_
_entity_poly.entity_id
_entity_poly.type
_entity_poly.pdbx_seq_one_letter_code
_entity_poly.pdbx_strand_id
1 'polypeptide(L)'
;MFQCLCNTTPCIEEGTTTCNTTALCFSQYLDRGDGSEKLLRGCMASRTPLLCENRRPAVGRHHKWPVLVCCSKNMCNDRVFPTLPPTTSTTTMVPIATMPPAIADLPSSNENSPRAMNVIYLLMVAIGVCCIGVGTAIAVFLSRRHSTFCDPEFGTVGPNGYVKGCCSESAIPKSRIIANKITMGT
;
A
#
# COMPACT_ATOMS: atom_id res chain seq x y z
N MET A 1 9.42 -12.24 26.31
CA MET A 1 8.21 -11.63 25.74
C MET A 1 7.92 -10.39 26.55
N PHE A 2 7.62 -9.27 25.90
CA PHE A 2 7.31 -8.01 26.55
C PHE A 2 6.14 -7.32 25.85
N GLN A 3 5.43 -6.47 26.59
CA GLN A 3 4.23 -5.78 26.15
C GLN A 3 4.57 -4.36 25.69
N CYS A 4 3.88 -3.87 24.66
CA CYS A 4 4.02 -2.52 24.14
C CYS A 4 2.65 -1.84 24.11
N LEU A 5 2.62 -0.51 24.19
CA LEU A 5 1.42 0.25 23.90
C LEU A 5 1.11 0.16 22.40
N CYS A 6 -0.15 0.01 22.05
CA CYS A 6 -0.59 -0.17 20.67
C CYS A 6 -1.83 0.66 20.35
N ASN A 7 -1.79 1.38 19.23
CA ASN A 7 -2.94 2.04 18.61
C ASN A 7 -2.98 1.83 17.09
N THR A 8 -2.31 0.78 16.59
CA THR A 8 -2.43 0.37 15.18
C THR A 8 -3.80 -0.20 14.87
N THR A 9 -4.21 -0.17 13.59
CA THR A 9 -5.48 -0.75 13.12
C THR A 9 -5.72 -2.18 13.60
N PRO A 10 -4.75 -3.11 13.56
CA PRO A 10 -4.95 -4.46 14.11
C PRO A 10 -5.32 -4.46 15.60
N CYS A 11 -4.66 -3.65 16.42
CA CYS A 11 -4.99 -3.55 17.85
C CYS A 11 -6.38 -2.95 18.08
N ILE A 12 -6.78 -1.96 17.27
CA ILE A 12 -8.12 -1.36 17.32
C ILE A 12 -9.18 -2.38 16.92
N GLU A 13 -8.95 -3.16 15.86
CA GLU A 13 -9.86 -4.22 15.40
C GLU A 13 -10.02 -5.35 16.43
N GLU A 14 -8.94 -5.67 17.15
CA GLU A 14 -8.96 -6.64 18.25
C GLU A 14 -9.52 -6.07 19.56
N GLY A 15 -9.79 -4.76 19.64
CA GLY A 15 -10.24 -4.09 20.87
C GLY A 15 -9.17 -4.05 21.97
N THR A 16 -7.89 -4.10 21.60
CA THR A 16 -6.75 -4.06 22.52
C THR A 16 -5.98 -2.74 22.41
N THR A 17 -5.46 -2.25 23.54
CA THR A 17 -4.58 -1.07 23.58
C THR A 17 -3.11 -1.45 23.71
N THR A 18 -2.82 -2.75 23.67
CA THR A 18 -1.49 -3.29 23.90
C THR A 18 -1.26 -4.49 23.01
N CYS A 19 0.00 -4.74 22.66
CA CYS A 19 0.41 -5.90 21.91
C CYS A 19 1.61 -6.55 22.58
N ASN A 20 1.80 -7.85 22.36
CA ASN A 20 2.94 -8.59 22.89
C ASN A 20 3.94 -8.91 21.77
N THR A 21 5.23 -8.79 22.07
CA THR A 21 6.30 -9.14 21.14
C THR A 21 7.52 -9.74 21.84
N THR A 22 8.38 -10.38 21.06
CA THR A 22 9.70 -10.85 21.48
C THR A 22 10.84 -9.98 20.92
N ALA A 23 10.52 -8.99 20.06
CA ALA A 23 11.51 -8.25 19.31
C ALA A 23 11.59 -6.76 19.66
N LEU A 24 10.66 -5.91 19.20
CA LEU A 24 10.71 -4.45 19.41
C LEU A 24 9.32 -3.82 19.51
N CYS A 25 9.19 -2.81 20.37
CA CYS A 25 8.13 -1.81 20.31
C CYS A 25 8.54 -0.67 19.38
N PHE A 26 7.56 0.05 18.82
CA PHE A 26 7.81 1.26 18.05
C PHE A 26 6.85 2.41 18.40
N SER A 27 7.33 3.63 18.16
CA SER A 27 6.56 4.87 18.11
C SER A 27 6.91 5.62 16.82
N GLN A 28 5.90 5.92 16.00
CA GLN A 28 6.03 6.61 14.72
C GLN A 28 5.22 7.90 14.74
N TYR A 29 5.85 9.01 14.38
CA TYR A 29 5.14 10.25 14.06
C TYR A 29 4.97 10.36 12.55
N LEU A 30 3.71 10.40 12.09
CA LEU A 30 3.35 10.55 10.68
C LEU A 30 2.34 11.69 10.52
N ASP A 31 2.72 12.73 9.78
CA ASP A 31 1.79 13.81 9.43
C ASP A 31 0.99 13.42 8.19
N ARG A 32 -0.21 12.88 8.40
CA ARG A 32 -1.11 12.44 7.30
C ARG A 32 -1.84 13.60 6.62
N GLY A 33 -1.86 14.80 7.21
CA GLY A 33 -2.55 15.97 6.67
C GLY A 33 -4.09 15.90 6.70
N ASP A 34 -4.66 14.78 7.18
CA ASP A 34 -6.09 14.52 7.31
C ASP A 34 -6.66 14.88 8.71
N GLY A 35 -5.80 15.33 9.63
CA GLY A 35 -6.17 15.65 11.01
C GLY A 35 -6.28 14.44 11.94
N SER A 36 -5.97 13.23 11.47
CA SER A 36 -5.92 12.02 12.30
C SER A 36 -4.77 12.08 13.33
N GLU A 37 -4.84 11.21 14.35
CA GLU A 37 -3.80 11.13 15.38
C GLU A 37 -2.43 10.88 14.73
N LYS A 38 -1.49 11.81 14.95
CA LYS A 38 -0.18 11.80 14.29
C LYS A 38 0.78 10.76 14.86
N LEU A 39 0.44 10.13 15.98
CA LEU A 39 1.30 9.24 16.73
C LEU A 39 0.79 7.81 16.66
N LEU A 40 1.53 6.94 15.97
CA LEU A 40 1.25 5.53 15.83
C LEU A 40 2.22 4.71 16.68
N ARG A 41 1.74 3.70 17.39
CA ARG A 41 2.50 2.85 18.30
C ARG A 41 2.10 1.39 18.12
N GLY A 42 3.05 0.48 18.27
CA GLY A 42 2.76 -0.94 18.24
C GLY A 42 3.98 -1.84 18.41
N CYS A 43 3.81 -3.09 17.99
CA CYS A 43 4.80 -4.16 18.08
C CYS A 43 5.36 -4.50 16.70
N MET A 44 6.65 -4.83 16.66
CA MET A 44 7.28 -5.46 15.50
C MET A 44 7.71 -6.88 15.87
N ALA A 45 7.50 -7.83 14.97
CA ALA A 45 7.93 -9.22 15.14
C ALA A 45 9.43 -9.43 14.84
N SER A 46 10.02 -8.57 14.01
CA SER A 46 11.44 -8.66 13.61
C SER A 46 12.34 -7.90 14.58
N ARG A 47 13.55 -8.44 14.85
CA ARG A 47 14.58 -7.83 15.69
C ARG A 47 15.35 -6.71 15.00
N THR A 48 15.46 -6.76 13.67
CA THR A 48 16.16 -5.76 12.85
C THR A 48 15.29 -5.34 11.67
N PRO A 49 14.10 -4.75 11.93
CA PRO A 49 13.26 -4.27 10.85
C PRO A 49 13.93 -3.03 10.25
N LEU A 50 14.04 -2.99 8.92
CA LEU A 50 14.61 -1.85 8.17
C LEU A 50 13.97 -0.51 8.56
N LEU A 51 12.73 -0.55 9.05
CA LEU A 51 12.01 0.58 9.63
C LEU A 51 12.80 1.26 10.76
N CYS A 52 13.37 0.48 11.69
CA CYS A 52 14.09 1.00 12.86
C CYS A 52 15.46 1.60 12.54
N GLU A 53 16.03 1.33 11.35
CA GLU A 53 17.22 2.05 10.91
C GLU A 53 16.91 3.51 10.59
N ASN A 54 15.64 3.85 10.35
CA ASN A 54 15.13 5.20 10.10
C ASN A 54 16.04 6.02 9.15
N ARG A 55 16.59 5.36 8.12
CA ARG A 55 17.48 6.00 7.15
C ARG A 55 16.69 6.99 6.32
N ARG A 56 16.97 8.28 6.53
CA ARG A 56 16.40 9.35 5.70
C ARG A 56 16.89 9.21 4.25
N PRO A 57 16.01 9.35 3.25
CA PRO A 57 16.41 9.32 1.85
C PRO A 57 17.31 10.53 1.56
N ALA A 58 18.35 10.29 0.77
CA ALA A 58 19.35 11.30 0.44
C ALA A 58 18.83 12.42 -0.47
N VAL A 59 17.67 12.25 -1.11
CA VAL A 59 17.17 13.14 -2.15
C VAL A 59 15.80 13.73 -1.81
N GLY A 60 15.76 15.08 -1.76
CA GLY A 60 14.63 15.97 -2.05
C GLY A 60 13.32 15.77 -1.28
N ARG A 61 12.97 16.77 -0.44
CA ARG A 61 11.73 16.97 0.34
C ARG A 61 11.67 16.22 1.68
N HIS A 62 12.55 16.63 2.59
CA HIS A 62 12.65 16.11 3.97
C HIS A 62 11.45 16.44 4.88
N HIS A 63 10.57 17.35 4.48
CA HIS A 63 9.51 17.91 5.34
C HIS A 63 8.43 16.90 5.75
N LYS A 64 8.39 15.71 5.14
CA LYS A 64 7.38 14.66 5.38
C LYS A 64 7.98 13.32 5.82
N TRP A 65 9.25 13.27 6.20
CA TRP A 65 9.86 12.01 6.62
C TRP A 65 9.32 11.58 7.99
N PRO A 66 8.76 10.36 8.13
CA PRO A 66 8.23 9.91 9.41
C PRO A 66 9.36 9.74 10.42
N VAL A 67 9.14 10.20 11.65
CA VAL A 67 10.10 9.98 12.73
C VAL A 67 9.71 8.70 13.45
N LEU A 68 10.55 7.67 13.35
CA LEU A 68 10.35 6.39 14.02
C LEU A 68 11.39 6.18 15.12
N VAL A 69 10.91 5.72 16.28
CA VAL A 69 11.74 5.30 17.42
C VAL A 69 11.38 3.86 17.79
N CYS A 70 12.39 3.02 18.01
CA CYS A 70 12.22 1.63 18.40
C CYS A 70 12.90 1.34 19.74
N CYS A 71 12.33 0.42 20.53
CA CYS A 71 12.85 0.06 21.85
C CYS A 71 12.45 -1.38 22.23
N SER A 72 13.16 -1.99 23.19
CA SER A 72 13.06 -3.43 23.50
C SER A 72 12.73 -3.72 24.98
N LYS A 73 11.93 -2.87 25.64
CA LYS A 73 11.53 -3.04 27.05
C LYS A 73 10.00 -2.97 27.18
N ASN A 74 9.46 -3.55 28.25
CA ASN A 74 8.02 -3.46 28.57
C ASN A 74 7.56 -1.99 28.57
N MET A 75 6.51 -1.69 27.82
CA MET A 75 5.86 -0.38 27.69
C MET A 75 6.82 0.77 27.35
N CYS A 76 7.94 0.47 26.70
CA CYS A 76 8.97 1.49 26.43
C CYS A 76 8.51 2.58 25.46
N ASN A 77 7.44 2.34 24.69
CA ASN A 77 6.90 3.25 23.69
C ASN A 77 5.72 4.11 24.18
N ASP A 78 5.29 3.94 25.44
CA ASP A 78 4.16 4.68 26.04
C ASP A 78 4.41 6.20 26.04
N ARG A 79 5.55 6.61 26.61
CA ARG A 79 5.92 8.03 26.82
C ARG A 79 6.90 8.58 25.78
N VAL A 80 7.02 7.91 24.63
CA VAL A 80 7.93 8.33 23.56
C VAL A 80 7.17 9.20 22.58
N PHE A 81 7.57 10.47 22.51
CA PHE A 81 7.10 11.45 21.55
C PHE A 81 8.24 11.77 20.58
N PRO A 82 8.24 11.19 19.35
CA PRO A 82 9.27 11.48 18.38
C PRO A 82 9.27 12.98 18.07
N THR A 83 10.33 13.68 18.46
CA THR A 83 10.47 15.11 18.17
C THR A 83 10.88 15.28 16.73
N LEU A 84 10.18 16.13 15.97
CA LEU A 84 10.62 16.48 14.63
C LEU A 84 11.97 17.20 14.73
N PRO A 85 12.92 16.94 13.81
CA PRO A 85 14.14 17.71 13.75
C PRO A 85 13.78 19.20 13.58
N PRO A 86 14.51 20.12 14.24
CA PRO A 86 14.27 21.54 14.07
C PRO A 86 14.43 21.91 12.59
N THR A 87 13.40 22.55 12.04
CA THR A 87 13.45 23.13 10.70
C THR A 87 14.39 24.32 10.77
N THR A 88 15.68 24.13 10.46
CA THR A 88 16.62 25.25 10.30
C THR A 88 16.26 26.02 9.04
N SER A 89 15.23 26.85 9.14
CA SER A 89 14.93 27.92 8.19
C SER A 89 15.85 29.10 8.51
N THR A 90 17.16 28.88 8.60
CA THR A 90 18.11 29.98 8.76
C THR A 90 18.38 30.58 7.38
N THR A 91 17.45 31.42 6.93
CA THR A 91 17.77 32.41 5.91
C THR A 91 18.69 33.43 6.58
N THR A 92 19.99 33.16 6.60
CA THR A 92 20.99 34.19 6.88
C THR A 92 20.96 35.15 5.70
N MET A 93 20.08 36.14 5.73
CA MET A 93 20.19 37.31 4.87
C MET A 93 21.42 38.09 5.34
N VAL A 94 22.53 37.94 4.63
CA VAL A 94 23.64 38.88 4.70
C VAL A 94 23.14 40.20 4.08
N PRO A 95 23.16 41.34 4.80
CA PRO A 95 22.79 42.62 4.21
C PRO A 95 23.98 43.13 3.37
N ILE A 96 23.93 42.91 2.06
CA ILE A 96 24.76 43.70 1.13
C ILE A 96 23.95 44.94 0.78
N ALA A 97 24.28 46.05 1.45
CA ALA A 97 23.78 47.37 1.11
C ALA A 97 24.45 47.85 -0.17
N THR A 98 23.73 47.90 -1.29
CA THR A 98 24.00 48.81 -2.41
C THR A 98 22.71 48.95 -3.25
N MET A 99 22.05 50.10 -3.15
CA MET A 99 21.09 50.60 -4.15
C MET A 99 21.78 51.71 -5.00
N PRO A 100 21.13 52.31 -6.01
CA PRO A 100 21.03 51.88 -7.42
C PRO A 100 21.60 52.99 -8.36
N PRO A 101 21.40 52.96 -9.70
CA PRO A 101 20.20 53.58 -10.26
C PRO A 101 19.63 52.94 -11.56
N ALA A 102 18.46 53.46 -11.94
CA ALA A 102 17.53 53.09 -13.01
C ALA A 102 18.08 53.10 -14.45
N ILE A 103 17.36 52.43 -15.37
CA ILE A 103 16.80 52.97 -16.64
C ILE A 103 15.84 51.93 -17.26
N ALA A 104 14.83 52.45 -17.96
CA ALA A 104 13.72 51.80 -18.65
C ALA A 104 14.12 50.85 -19.79
N ASP A 105 13.25 49.87 -20.10
CA ASP A 105 12.39 49.93 -21.30
C ASP A 105 11.62 48.61 -21.51
N LEU A 106 10.34 48.75 -21.86
CA LEU A 106 9.49 47.69 -22.43
C LEU A 106 10.01 47.34 -23.83
N PRO A 107 9.89 46.07 -24.26
CA PRO A 107 8.89 45.86 -25.30
C PRO A 107 8.02 44.62 -25.10
N SER A 108 6.73 44.85 -25.37
CA SER A 108 5.75 43.86 -25.83
C SER A 108 6.31 43.02 -26.99
N SER A 109 6.34 41.69 -26.84
CA SER A 109 6.47 40.78 -27.97
C SER A 109 5.58 39.55 -27.78
N ASN A 110 4.45 39.57 -28.48
CA ASN A 110 3.74 38.45 -29.09
C ASN A 110 3.78 37.10 -28.36
N GLU A 111 2.80 36.91 -27.49
CA GLU A 111 2.34 35.63 -26.99
C GLU A 111 1.63 34.83 -28.12
N ASN A 112 2.39 34.28 -29.07
CA ASN A 112 1.91 33.17 -29.89
C ASN A 112 1.95 31.90 -29.04
N SER A 113 0.90 31.78 -28.24
CA SER A 113 0.58 30.76 -27.26
C SER A 113 0.82 29.31 -27.73
N PRO A 114 1.79 28.58 -27.15
CA PRO A 114 1.84 27.12 -27.21
C PRO A 114 0.79 26.44 -26.28
N ARG A 115 -0.17 27.19 -25.70
CA ARG A 115 -1.16 26.62 -24.76
C ARG A 115 -2.13 25.64 -25.43
N ALA A 116 -2.39 25.77 -26.73
CA ALA A 116 -3.32 24.87 -27.42
C ALA A 116 -2.81 23.42 -27.51
N MET A 117 -1.50 23.22 -27.70
CA MET A 117 -0.89 21.87 -27.76
C MET A 117 -0.94 21.15 -26.40
N ASN A 118 -0.79 21.90 -25.29
CA ASN A 118 -0.92 21.34 -23.95
C ASN A 118 -2.37 20.93 -23.62
N VAL A 119 -3.36 21.69 -24.09
CA VAL A 119 -4.78 21.35 -23.85
C VAL A 119 -5.17 20.09 -24.62
N ILE A 120 -4.76 19.95 -25.88
CA ILE A 120 -5.04 18.76 -26.69
C ILE A 120 -4.37 17.52 -26.08
N TYR A 121 -3.10 17.64 -25.64
CA TYR A 121 -2.40 16.54 -24.99
C TYR A 121 -3.08 16.10 -23.68
N LEU A 122 -3.49 17.06 -22.83
CA LEU A 122 -4.21 16.76 -21.58
C LEU A 122 -5.56 16.08 -21.84
N LEU A 123 -6.29 16.48 -22.88
CA LEU A 123 -7.54 15.82 -23.29
C LEU A 123 -7.30 14.38 -23.75
N MET A 124 -6.26 14.14 -24.55
CA MET A 124 -5.90 12.79 -25.01
C MET A 124 -5.50 11.88 -23.85
N VAL A 125 -4.73 12.39 -22.89
CA VAL A 125 -4.37 11.65 -21.67
C VAL A 125 -5.61 11.35 -20.82
N ALA A 126 -6.50 12.33 -20.63
CA ALA A 126 -7.73 12.14 -19.85
C ALA A 126 -8.65 11.07 -20.48
N ILE A 127 -8.84 11.11 -21.80
CA ILE A 127 -9.62 10.10 -22.55
C ILE A 127 -8.96 8.72 -22.40
N GLY A 128 -7.63 8.63 -22.55
CA GLY A 128 -6.89 7.38 -22.39
C GLY A 128 -7.08 6.75 -21.01
N VAL A 129 -6.95 7.54 -19.94
CA VAL A 129 -7.15 7.07 -18.56
C VAL A 129 -8.60 6.62 -18.33
N CYS A 130 -9.58 7.36 -18.85
CA CYS A 130 -10.99 6.97 -18.78
C CYS A 130 -11.27 5.64 -19.51
N CYS A 131 -10.74 5.46 -20.73
CA CYS A 131 -10.89 4.22 -21.48
C CYS A 131 -10.27 3.01 -20.76
N ILE A 132 -9.09 3.18 -20.16
CA ILE A 132 -8.44 2.12 -19.36
C ILE A 132 -9.26 1.81 -18.11
N GLY A 133 -9.79 2.82 -17.42
CA GLY A 133 -10.67 2.63 -16.26
C GLY A 133 -11.94 1.85 -16.60
N VAL A 134 -12.61 2.18 -17.71
CA VAL A 134 -13.79 1.46 -18.19
C VAL A 134 -13.42 0.03 -18.61
N GLY A 135 -12.31 -0.16 -19.31
CA GLY A 135 -11.81 -1.48 -19.70
C GLY A 135 -11.52 -2.40 -18.52
N THR A 136 -10.87 -1.88 -17.47
CA THR A 136 -10.60 -2.64 -16.24
C THR A 136 -11.88 -2.98 -15.49
N ALA A 137 -12.84 -2.04 -15.39
CA ALA A 137 -14.14 -2.30 -14.78
C ALA A 137 -14.92 -3.41 -15.53
N ILE A 138 -14.94 -3.37 -16.86
CA ILE A 138 -15.54 -4.43 -17.68
C ILE A 138 -14.81 -5.76 -17.49
N ALA A 139 -13.47 -5.77 -17.48
CA ALA A 139 -12.68 -6.98 -17.28
C ALA A 139 -12.93 -7.60 -15.89
N VAL A 140 -13.04 -6.79 -14.84
CA VAL A 140 -13.41 -7.25 -13.49
C VAL A 140 -14.85 -7.75 -13.46
N PHE A 141 -15.78 -7.07 -14.13
CA PHE A 141 -17.17 -7.51 -14.22
C PHE A 141 -17.30 -8.85 -14.94
N LEU A 142 -16.61 -9.02 -16.06
CA LEU A 142 -16.56 -10.29 -16.81
C LEU A 142 -15.86 -11.38 -16.02
N SER A 143 -14.73 -11.07 -15.37
CA SER A 143 -14.03 -12.01 -14.49
C SER A 143 -14.93 -12.46 -13.34
N ARG A 144 -15.61 -11.53 -12.65
CA ARG A 144 -16.57 -11.88 -11.60
C ARG A 144 -17.74 -12.71 -12.11
N ARG A 145 -18.25 -12.40 -13.31
CA ARG A 145 -19.30 -13.19 -13.97
C ARG A 145 -18.81 -14.58 -14.38
N HIS A 146 -17.52 -14.75 -14.66
CA HIS A 146 -16.94 -16.05 -15.01
C HIS A 146 -16.52 -16.86 -13.78
N SER A 147 -16.06 -16.18 -12.71
CA SER A 147 -15.65 -16.79 -11.44
C SER A 147 -16.82 -17.27 -10.59
N THR A 148 -18.07 -16.98 -10.96
CA THR A 148 -19.24 -17.54 -10.28
C THR A 148 -19.48 -19.02 -10.53
N PHE A 149 -18.61 -19.77 -11.22
CA PHE A 149 -18.86 -21.19 -11.48
C PHE A 149 -17.59 -22.03 -11.70
N CYS A 150 -17.56 -23.18 -11.03
CA CYS A 150 -16.59 -24.28 -11.10
C CYS A 150 -15.35 -24.16 -10.20
N ASP A 151 -15.58 -24.32 -8.89
CA ASP A 151 -14.62 -25.09 -8.10
C ASP A 151 -14.89 -26.57 -8.39
N PRO A 152 -13.97 -27.33 -9.04
CA PRO A 152 -14.21 -28.71 -9.44
C PRO A 152 -14.47 -29.65 -8.25
N GLU A 153 -14.15 -29.23 -7.02
CA GLU A 153 -14.39 -30.02 -5.81
C GLU A 153 -15.69 -29.69 -5.06
N PHE A 154 -16.26 -28.49 -5.22
CA PHE A 154 -17.36 -28.03 -4.35
C PHE A 154 -18.67 -27.70 -5.06
N GLY A 155 -18.73 -27.85 -6.38
CA GLY A 155 -19.94 -27.55 -7.13
C GLY A 155 -20.35 -26.09 -6.99
N THR A 156 -21.54 -25.78 -7.47
CA THR A 156 -21.87 -24.40 -7.80
C THR A 156 -22.65 -23.76 -6.68
N VAL A 157 -22.00 -22.88 -5.93
CA VAL A 157 -22.61 -22.21 -4.78
C VAL A 157 -23.52 -21.10 -5.30
N GLY A 158 -24.82 -21.27 -5.12
CA GLY A 158 -25.79 -20.23 -5.44
C GLY A 158 -25.65 -19.02 -4.50
N PRO A 159 -26.20 -17.84 -4.88
CA PRO A 159 -26.09 -16.60 -4.11
C PRO A 159 -26.72 -16.67 -2.70
N ASN A 160 -27.45 -17.74 -2.39
CA ASN A 160 -28.04 -17.98 -1.08
C ASN A 160 -27.19 -18.90 -0.17
N GLY A 161 -25.96 -19.23 -0.55
CA GLY A 161 -25.02 -19.99 0.29
C GLY A 161 -25.35 -21.48 0.48
N TYR A 162 -26.44 -21.99 -0.09
CA TYR A 162 -26.76 -23.42 -0.04
C TYR A 162 -26.12 -24.15 -1.22
N VAL A 163 -25.20 -25.06 -0.90
CA VAL A 163 -24.67 -26.06 -1.83
C VAL A 163 -25.81 -27.04 -2.14
N LYS A 164 -26.41 -26.93 -3.33
CA LYS A 164 -27.28 -27.99 -3.84
C LYS A 164 -26.37 -29.19 -4.12
N GLY A 165 -26.39 -30.18 -3.23
CA GLY A 165 -25.66 -31.43 -3.43
C GLY A 165 -25.97 -32.00 -4.81
N CYS A 166 -24.93 -32.28 -5.59
CA CYS A 166 -25.08 -32.97 -6.85
C CYS A 166 -25.68 -34.36 -6.59
N CYS A 167 -26.59 -34.79 -7.45
CA CYS A 167 -27.05 -36.17 -7.50
C CYS A 167 -25.81 -37.08 -7.65
N SER A 168 -25.63 -38.00 -6.71
CA SER A 168 -24.60 -39.04 -6.78
C SER A 168 -24.75 -39.81 -8.09
N GLU A 169 -23.91 -39.51 -9.08
CA GLU A 169 -23.72 -40.40 -10.22
C GLU A 169 -22.89 -41.58 -9.72
N SER A 170 -23.54 -42.75 -9.66
CA SER A 170 -22.96 -43.98 -9.13
C SER A 170 -21.65 -44.31 -9.85
N ALA A 171 -20.58 -44.45 -9.07
CA ALA A 171 -19.30 -44.97 -9.53
C ALA A 171 -19.49 -46.38 -10.11
N ILE A 172 -19.28 -46.55 -11.41
CA ILE A 172 -19.08 -47.85 -12.05
C ILE A 172 -17.57 -48.14 -11.98
N PRO A 173 -17.10 -49.14 -11.21
CA PRO A 173 -15.70 -49.53 -11.24
C PRO A 173 -15.41 -50.33 -12.52
N LYS A 174 -14.66 -49.72 -13.45
CA LYS A 174 -14.15 -50.41 -14.65
C LYS A 174 -12.87 -51.17 -14.29
N SER A 175 -13.01 -52.36 -13.72
CA SER A 175 -11.92 -53.32 -13.56
C SER A 175 -11.53 -53.88 -14.94
N ARG A 176 -10.48 -53.30 -15.55
CA ARG A 176 -9.78 -53.96 -16.66
C ARG A 176 -8.88 -55.06 -16.09
N ILE A 177 -9.42 -56.26 -16.05
CA ILE A 177 -8.64 -57.51 -15.97
C ILE A 177 -7.87 -57.63 -17.29
N ILE A 178 -6.57 -57.34 -17.26
CA ILE A 178 -5.65 -57.67 -18.35
C ILE A 178 -5.21 -59.12 -18.12
N ALA A 179 -5.83 -60.04 -18.87
CA ALA A 179 -5.38 -61.41 -18.96
C ALA A 179 -4.12 -61.45 -19.84
N ASN A 180 -2.95 -61.62 -19.23
CA ASN A 180 -1.73 -61.97 -19.95
C ASN A 180 -1.78 -63.44 -20.34
N LYS A 181 -1.99 -63.70 -21.63
CA LYS A 181 -1.85 -65.01 -22.28
C LYS A 181 -0.40 -65.13 -22.77
N ILE A 182 0.46 -65.78 -22.00
CA ILE A 182 1.79 -66.21 -22.48
C ILE A 182 1.61 -67.62 -23.06
N THR A 183 1.73 -67.71 -24.38
CA THR A 183 1.79 -68.94 -25.16
C THR A 183 3.13 -69.63 -24.96
N MET A 184 3.10 -70.89 -24.53
CA MET A 184 4.20 -71.84 -24.72
C MET A 184 4.19 -72.32 -26.19
N GLY A 185 5.31 -72.15 -26.90
CA GLY A 185 5.73 -72.99 -28.03
C GLY A 185 7.01 -73.70 -27.58
N THR A 186 6.98 -75.04 -27.43
CA THR A 186 7.44 -76.04 -28.42
C THR A 186 8.91 -75.92 -28.76
#